data_AF-A0A8T5EDE2-F1
#
_entry.id   AF-A0A8T5EDE2-F1
#
_cell.length_a   1.000
_cell.length_b   1.000
_cell.length_c   1.000
_cell.angle_alpha   90.00
_cell.angle_beta   90.00
_cell.angle_gamma   90.00
#
_symmetry.space_group_name_H-M   'P 1'
#
loop_
_entity.id
_entity.type
_entity.pdbx_description
1 polymer ?
#
loop_
_entity_poly.entity_id
_entity_poly.type
_entity_poly.pdbx_seq_one_letter_code
_entity_poly.pdbx_strand_id
1 'polypeptide(L)'
;MTFLVSNPPKFPCVDCHTDCCKEYTIFVNAHDVYRLSNGLNLKPEIFLQLIGAKDYSLGIKVEEGLVDLALKQKNNACEFLEETDDVYRCTVNDFKPGVCKSYPFEMKDEKLSQMSDIMCPTDWDLIGFKEMMIPHLKKDESEWVFYDQLVKRWNLKYDGEKSLSEFLKFMLTKVELSLKSQ
;
A
#
# COMPACT_ATOMS: atom_id res chain seq x y z
N MET A 1 -38.97 16.84 -8.69
CA MET A 1 -37.80 16.43 -7.87
C MET A 1 -36.75 15.92 -8.83
N THR A 2 -35.79 16.78 -9.16
CA THR A 2 -34.69 16.43 -10.05
C THR A 2 -33.64 15.73 -9.20
N PHE A 3 -33.45 14.43 -9.40
CA PHE A 3 -32.34 13.72 -8.77
C PHE A 3 -31.05 14.28 -9.37
N LEU A 4 -30.28 15.01 -8.55
CA LEU A 4 -28.90 15.32 -8.87
C LEU A 4 -28.15 13.99 -8.85
N VAL A 5 -27.81 13.46 -10.02
CA VAL A 5 -26.82 12.40 -10.14
C VAL A 5 -25.50 13.05 -9.78
N SER A 6 -25.12 12.99 -8.50
CA SER A 6 -23.78 13.38 -8.07
C SER A 6 -22.81 12.39 -8.69
N ASN A 7 -21.93 12.87 -9.57
CA ASN A 7 -20.80 12.08 -10.03
C ASN A 7 -20.04 11.54 -8.80
N PRO A 8 -19.57 10.28 -8.83
CA PRO A 8 -18.72 9.78 -7.75
C PRO A 8 -17.52 10.72 -7.61
N PRO A 9 -17.11 11.03 -6.38
CA PRO A 9 -16.00 11.94 -6.18
C PRO A 9 -14.74 11.36 -6.84
N LYS A 10 -13.97 12.22 -7.52
CA LYS A 10 -12.71 11.81 -8.14
C LYS A 10 -11.65 11.63 -7.05
N PHE A 11 -10.76 10.66 -7.25
CA PHE A 11 -9.64 10.46 -6.32
C PHE A 11 -8.73 11.71 -6.30
N PRO A 12 -8.31 12.17 -5.10
CA PRO A 12 -7.46 13.34 -4.90
C PRO A 12 -6.22 13.42 -5.79
N CYS A 13 -5.63 12.25 -6.09
CA CYS A 13 -4.35 12.13 -6.76
C CYS A 13 -4.33 12.70 -8.19
N VAL A 14 -5.49 13.03 -8.76
CA VAL A 14 -5.60 13.61 -10.11
C VAL A 14 -5.39 15.13 -10.08
N ASP A 15 -5.62 15.82 -8.97
CA ASP A 15 -5.55 17.29 -8.94
C ASP A 15 -4.74 17.82 -7.73
N CYS A 16 -4.07 16.96 -6.96
CA CYS A 16 -3.27 17.36 -5.79
C CYS A 16 -1.76 17.49 -6.09
N HIS A 17 -1.03 18.21 -5.24
CA HIS A 17 0.43 18.40 -5.33
C HIS A 17 1.26 17.12 -5.09
N THR A 18 0.59 16.00 -4.79
CA THR A 18 1.18 14.66 -4.55
C THR A 18 2.19 14.60 -3.41
N ASP A 19 2.06 15.49 -2.42
CA ASP A 19 3.01 15.58 -1.30
C ASP A 19 3.11 14.27 -0.51
N CYS A 20 2.03 13.49 -0.42
CA CYS A 20 2.08 12.15 0.16
C CYS A 20 3.05 11.20 -0.57
N CYS A 21 3.26 11.37 -1.87
CA CYS A 21 4.25 10.62 -2.64
C CYS A 21 5.68 11.17 -2.46
N LYS A 22 5.84 12.43 -2.05
CA LYS A 22 7.14 13.07 -1.84
C LYS A 22 7.68 12.83 -0.43
N GLU A 23 6.78 12.84 0.56
CA GLU A 23 7.17 12.86 1.97
C GLU A 23 7.10 11.48 2.63
N TYR A 24 6.09 10.64 2.30
CA TYR A 24 5.92 9.37 3.01
C TYR A 24 6.80 8.24 2.47
N THR A 25 7.33 7.46 3.40
CA THR A 25 7.79 6.10 3.10
C THR A 25 6.57 5.17 3.02
N ILE A 26 6.32 4.61 1.84
CA ILE A 26 5.17 3.75 1.59
C ILE A 26 5.56 2.31 1.90
N PHE A 27 5.13 1.82 3.06
CA PHE A 27 5.21 0.39 3.42
C PHE A 27 4.16 -0.40 2.65
N VAL A 28 4.50 -1.64 2.32
CA VAL A 28 3.65 -2.49 1.47
C VAL A 28 3.48 -3.88 2.08
N ASN A 29 2.29 -4.45 1.92
CA ASN A 29 1.99 -5.82 2.32
C ASN A 29 2.17 -6.80 1.14
N ALA A 30 1.98 -8.10 1.38
CA ALA A 30 2.16 -9.11 0.31
C ALA A 30 1.20 -8.92 -0.89
N HIS A 31 -0.03 -8.45 -0.68
CA HIS A 31 -1.00 -8.22 -1.75
C HIS A 31 -0.62 -6.99 -2.59
N ASP A 32 -0.09 -5.94 -1.96
CA ASP A 32 0.49 -4.79 -2.65
C ASP A 32 1.66 -5.18 -3.55
N VAL A 33 2.57 -6.02 -3.05
CA VAL A 33 3.70 -6.48 -3.86
C VAL A 33 3.22 -7.38 -5.00
N TYR A 34 2.25 -8.27 -4.74
CA TYR A 34 1.66 -9.12 -5.78
C TYR A 34 0.98 -8.31 -6.89
N ARG A 35 0.15 -7.32 -6.53
CA ARG A 35 -0.57 -6.51 -7.51
C ARG A 35 0.36 -5.60 -8.31
N LEU A 36 1.39 -5.02 -7.68
CA LEU A 36 2.41 -4.24 -8.38
C LEU A 36 3.24 -5.10 -9.32
N SER A 37 3.68 -6.28 -8.87
CA SER A 37 4.47 -7.21 -9.69
C SER A 37 3.71 -7.64 -10.94
N ASN A 38 2.43 -7.98 -10.81
CA ASN A 38 1.58 -8.35 -11.94
C ASN A 38 1.22 -7.16 -12.84
N GLY A 39 0.88 -6.01 -12.25
CA GLY A 39 0.50 -4.81 -13.01
C GLY A 39 1.65 -4.23 -13.83
N LEU A 40 2.88 -4.33 -13.33
CA LEU A 40 4.08 -3.85 -14.01
C LEU A 40 4.77 -4.92 -14.87
N ASN A 41 4.45 -6.20 -14.65
CA ASN A 41 5.22 -7.33 -15.15
C ASN A 41 6.71 -7.25 -14.75
N LEU A 42 6.95 -6.86 -13.50
CA LEU A 42 8.29 -6.68 -12.92
C LEU A 42 8.46 -7.52 -11.66
N LYS A 43 9.71 -7.89 -11.36
CA LYS A 43 10.05 -8.54 -10.10
C LYS A 43 10.00 -7.53 -8.93
N PRO A 44 9.58 -7.94 -7.73
CA PRO A 44 9.49 -7.06 -6.57
C PRO A 44 10.77 -6.28 -6.26
N GLU A 45 11.94 -6.91 -6.42
CA GLU A 45 13.25 -6.31 -6.14
C GLU A 45 13.54 -5.06 -7.01
N ILE A 46 12.82 -4.89 -8.12
CA ILE A 46 12.94 -3.71 -8.97
C ILE A 46 12.35 -2.47 -8.30
N PHE A 47 11.26 -2.59 -7.55
CA PHE A 47 10.52 -1.45 -6.98
C PHE A 47 10.50 -1.41 -5.43
N LEU A 48 11.04 -2.44 -4.77
CA LEU A 48 11.11 -2.51 -3.31
C LEU A 48 12.49 -2.13 -2.76
N GLN A 49 12.48 -1.47 -1.62
CA GLN A 49 13.64 -1.26 -0.76
C GLN A 49 13.40 -1.88 0.61
N LEU A 50 14.51 -2.27 1.25
CA LEU A 50 14.51 -2.75 2.62
C LEU A 50 14.67 -1.58 3.58
N ILE A 51 13.79 -1.52 4.56
CA ILE A 51 13.90 -0.61 5.70
C ILE A 51 14.11 -1.47 6.94
N GLY A 52 14.95 -1.03 7.89
CA GLY A 52 15.06 -1.73 9.18
C GLY A 52 13.69 -1.80 9.86
N ALA A 53 13.33 -2.97 10.41
CA ALA A 53 11.99 -3.18 10.92
C ALA A 53 11.62 -2.15 12.00
N LYS A 54 10.44 -1.53 11.84
CA LYS A 54 9.91 -0.56 12.81
C LYS A 54 9.35 -1.24 14.05
N ASP A 55 8.71 -2.39 13.85
CA ASP A 55 8.23 -3.27 14.91
C ASP A 55 8.99 -4.60 14.85
N TYR A 56 9.83 -4.85 15.85
CA TYR A 56 10.63 -6.07 15.92
C TYR A 56 9.80 -7.37 15.96
N SER A 57 8.52 -7.29 16.36
CA SER A 57 7.61 -8.43 16.39
C SER A 57 6.95 -8.74 15.05
N LEU A 58 6.95 -7.78 14.12
CA LEU A 58 6.34 -7.88 12.80
C LEU A 58 7.35 -7.79 11.64
N GLY A 59 8.61 -7.49 11.92
CA GLY A 59 9.68 -7.47 10.93
C GLY A 59 9.96 -8.85 10.32
N ILE A 60 10.36 -8.88 9.05
CA ILE A 60 10.75 -10.09 8.33
C ILE A 60 12.18 -10.45 8.74
N LYS A 61 12.38 -11.64 9.30
CA LYS A 61 13.72 -12.20 9.55
C LYS A 61 14.23 -12.89 8.30
N VAL A 62 15.25 -12.31 7.68
CA VAL A 62 15.97 -12.86 6.53
C VAL A 62 17.48 -12.74 6.75
N GLU A 63 18.27 -13.35 5.87
CA GLU A 63 19.74 -13.28 5.91
C GLU A 63 20.26 -11.83 5.87
N GLU A 64 19.53 -10.94 5.19
CA GLU A 64 19.81 -9.51 5.08
C GLU A 64 19.53 -8.73 6.37
N GLY A 65 18.86 -9.36 7.35
CA GLY A 65 18.54 -8.78 8.66
C GLY A 65 17.05 -8.82 8.99
N LEU A 66 16.67 -8.00 9.97
CA LEU A 66 15.27 -7.81 10.36
C LEU A 66 14.71 -6.56 9.67
N VAL A 67 13.84 -6.75 8.70
CA VAL A 67 13.46 -5.71 7.73
C VAL A 67 11.95 -5.62 7.49
N ASP A 68 11.52 -4.45 7.03
CA ASP A 68 10.21 -4.18 6.43
C ASP A 68 10.36 -3.88 4.93
N LEU A 69 9.29 -4.09 4.17
CA LEU A 69 9.23 -3.76 2.74
C LEU A 69 8.60 -2.38 2.55
N ALA A 70 9.30 -1.53 1.81
CA ALA A 70 8.77 -0.25 1.35
C ALA A 70 8.98 -0.08 -0.15
N LEU A 71 8.20 0.79 -0.78
CA LEU A 71 8.47 1.25 -2.14
C LEU A 71 9.77 2.05 -2.16
N LYS A 72 10.57 1.86 -3.22
CA LYS A 72 11.75 2.68 -3.49
C LYS A 72 11.39 4.14 -3.66
N GLN A 73 12.37 4.98 -3.39
CA GLN A 73 12.33 6.39 -3.71
C GLN A 73 13.29 6.73 -4.86
N LYS A 74 12.87 7.65 -5.71
CA LYS A 74 13.65 8.27 -6.78
C LYS A 74 13.48 9.79 -6.68
N ASN A 75 14.58 10.53 -6.67
CA ASN A 75 14.57 12.00 -6.54
C ASN A 75 13.78 12.49 -5.31
N ASN A 76 13.95 11.85 -4.14
CA ASN A 76 13.23 12.16 -2.90
C ASN A 76 11.70 12.06 -3.00
N ALA A 77 11.19 11.19 -3.86
CA ALA A 77 9.77 10.86 -3.94
C ALA A 77 9.60 9.36 -4.25
N CYS A 78 8.39 8.83 -4.08
CA CYS A 78 8.02 7.48 -4.50
C CYS A 78 8.44 7.22 -5.96
N GLU A 79 9.06 6.08 -6.24
CA GLU A 79 9.57 5.75 -7.58
C GLU A 79 8.47 5.76 -8.67
N PHE A 80 7.21 5.57 -8.30
CA PHE A 80 6.07 5.61 -9.22
C PHE A 80 5.48 7.01 -9.43
N LEU A 81 6.08 8.05 -8.85
CA LEU A 81 5.68 9.43 -9.11
C LEU A 81 6.39 9.93 -10.37
N GLU A 82 5.62 10.22 -11.41
CA GLU A 82 6.11 10.88 -12.62
C GLU A 82 5.59 12.31 -12.71
N GLU A 83 6.40 13.18 -13.28
CA GLU A 83 6.07 14.56 -13.59
C GLU A 83 6.03 14.73 -15.11
N THR A 84 4.95 15.28 -15.64
CA THR A 84 4.81 15.63 -17.06
C THR A 84 4.08 16.96 -17.15
N ASP A 85 4.69 17.96 -17.80
CA ASP A 85 4.15 19.32 -17.94
C ASP A 85 3.70 19.94 -16.61
N ASP A 86 4.55 19.87 -15.58
CA ASP A 86 4.28 20.31 -14.20
C ASP A 86 3.12 19.60 -13.49
N VAL A 87 2.63 18.48 -14.06
CA VAL A 87 1.59 17.64 -13.49
C VAL A 87 2.19 16.34 -12.96
N TYR A 88 2.00 16.10 -11.66
CA TYR A 88 2.41 14.87 -11.01
C TYR A 88 1.34 13.77 -11.14
N ARG A 89 1.77 12.56 -11.48
CA ARG A 89 0.91 11.38 -11.68
C ARG A 89 1.55 10.13 -11.11
N CYS A 90 0.73 9.31 -10.45
CA CYS A 90 1.14 7.97 -10.04
C CYS A 90 1.00 7.02 -11.23
N THR A 91 2.11 6.44 -11.69
CA THR A 91 2.14 5.53 -12.84
C THR A 91 1.42 4.20 -12.59
N VAL A 92 1.21 3.85 -11.32
CA VAL A 92 0.53 2.62 -10.89
C VAL A 92 -0.86 2.88 -10.31
N ASN A 93 -1.50 4.01 -10.63
CA ASN A 93 -2.74 4.44 -9.97
C ASN A 93 -3.85 3.37 -9.92
N ASP A 94 -4.02 2.57 -10.98
CA ASP A 94 -5.07 1.54 -11.07
C ASP A 94 -4.83 0.34 -10.15
N PHE A 95 -3.56 0.08 -9.84
CA PHE A 95 -3.14 -1.04 -9.01
C PHE A 95 -2.20 -0.61 -7.87
N LYS A 96 -2.33 0.63 -7.40
CA LYS A 96 -1.54 1.19 -6.29
C LYS A 96 -1.75 0.42 -4.98
N PRO A 97 -0.81 0.53 -4.03
CA PRO A 97 -0.95 -0.09 -2.71
C PRO A 97 -2.23 0.31 -1.98
N GLY A 98 -2.71 -0.55 -1.09
CA GLY A 98 -3.88 -0.33 -0.25
C GLY A 98 -3.80 1.00 0.51
N VAL A 99 -2.67 1.25 1.17
CA VAL A 99 -2.41 2.52 1.90
C VAL A 99 -2.52 3.75 0.99
N CYS A 100 -2.00 3.70 -0.24
CA CYS A 100 -2.12 4.80 -1.22
C CYS A 100 -3.53 4.98 -1.77
N LYS A 101 -4.34 3.92 -1.74
CA LYS A 101 -5.74 3.94 -2.16
C LYS A 101 -6.65 4.48 -1.08
N SER A 102 -6.34 4.15 0.16
CA SER A 102 -7.09 4.54 1.36
C SER A 102 -6.79 5.96 1.81
N TYR A 103 -5.59 6.48 1.55
CA TYR A 103 -5.21 7.85 1.91
C TYR A 103 -6.17 8.90 1.31
N PRO A 104 -6.61 9.92 2.08
CA PRO A 104 -6.22 10.26 3.46
C PRO A 104 -7.16 9.72 4.55
N PHE A 105 -7.93 8.68 4.25
CA PHE A 105 -8.96 8.15 5.14
C PHE A 105 -8.44 7.03 6.04
N GLU A 106 -9.07 6.89 7.19
CA GLU A 106 -8.83 5.81 8.16
C GLU A 106 -10.14 5.32 8.77
N MET A 107 -10.10 4.15 9.43
CA MET A 107 -11.16 3.70 10.32
C MET A 107 -10.79 4.07 11.76
N LYS A 108 -11.60 4.90 12.41
CA LYS A 108 -11.44 5.29 13.82
C LYS A 108 -12.75 5.05 14.55
N ASP A 109 -12.71 4.25 15.62
CA ASP A 109 -13.90 3.85 16.39
C ASP A 109 -15.04 3.33 15.49
N GLU A 110 -14.69 2.43 14.55
CA GLU A 110 -15.59 1.84 13.54
C GLU A 110 -16.25 2.83 12.57
N LYS A 111 -15.79 4.08 12.53
CA LYS A 111 -16.28 5.11 11.63
C LYS A 111 -15.19 5.53 10.65
N LEU A 112 -15.62 5.90 9.44
CA LEU A 112 -14.73 6.57 8.50
C LEU A 112 -14.32 7.91 9.10
N SER A 113 -13.02 8.13 9.17
CA SER A 113 -12.39 9.38 9.58
C SER A 113 -11.35 9.79 8.55
N GLN A 114 -10.91 11.04 8.67
CA GLN A 114 -9.72 11.53 8.00
C GLN A 114 -8.56 11.44 8.99
N MET A 115 -7.37 11.07 8.51
CA MET A 115 -6.17 11.05 9.34
C MET A 115 -5.87 12.47 9.86
N SER A 116 -5.24 12.58 11.03
CA SER A 116 -4.94 13.89 11.64
C SER A 116 -3.75 14.62 11.00
N ASP A 117 -2.83 13.86 10.40
CA ASP A 117 -1.56 14.31 9.84
C ASP A 117 -1.56 14.30 8.31
N ILE A 118 -2.71 14.65 7.71
CA ILE A 118 -2.87 14.66 6.26
C ILE A 118 -2.12 15.84 5.63
N MET A 119 -1.52 15.56 4.46
CA MET A 119 -0.88 16.55 3.59
C MET A 119 -1.83 17.04 2.51
N CYS A 120 -3.07 16.55 2.48
CA CYS A 120 -4.05 16.99 1.50
C CYS A 120 -4.48 18.44 1.79
N PRO A 121 -4.59 19.31 0.77
CA PRO A 121 -4.90 20.73 0.95
C PRO A 121 -6.40 21.00 1.19
N THR A 122 -7.21 19.97 1.43
CA THR A 122 -8.67 20.08 1.57
C THR A 122 -9.20 19.11 2.60
N ASP A 123 -10.30 19.52 3.24
CA ASP A 123 -11.17 18.62 3.99
C ASP A 123 -11.99 17.77 3.02
N TRP A 124 -12.13 16.48 3.35
CA TRP A 124 -12.82 15.51 2.50
C TRP A 124 -14.25 15.28 2.98
N ASP A 125 -15.19 15.16 2.04
CA ASP A 125 -16.57 14.80 2.34
C ASP A 125 -16.68 13.33 2.79
N LEU A 126 -16.57 13.10 4.09
CA LEU A 126 -16.65 11.76 4.67
C LEU A 126 -17.96 11.03 4.32
N ILE A 127 -19.07 11.76 4.13
CA ILE A 127 -20.36 11.14 3.81
C ILE A 127 -20.33 10.64 2.36
N GLY A 128 -19.89 11.48 1.43
CA GLY A 128 -19.79 11.15 0.00
C GLY A 128 -18.78 10.03 -0.29
N PHE A 129 -17.73 9.92 0.51
CA PHE A 129 -16.69 8.90 0.35
C PHE A 129 -16.96 7.58 1.08
N LYS A 130 -17.95 7.53 1.98
CA LYS A 130 -18.20 6.39 2.87
C LYS A 130 -18.30 5.05 2.14
N GLU A 131 -19.16 4.97 1.13
CA GLU A 131 -19.42 3.74 0.38
C GLU A 131 -18.20 3.28 -0.44
N MET A 132 -17.35 4.21 -0.87
CA MET A 132 -16.13 3.91 -1.62
C MET A 132 -14.99 3.47 -0.70
N MET A 133 -14.78 4.19 0.40
CA MET A 133 -13.57 4.07 1.21
C MET A 133 -13.66 2.96 2.26
N ILE A 134 -14.81 2.72 2.87
CA ILE A 134 -14.95 1.66 3.88
C ILE A 134 -14.55 0.28 3.33
N PRO A 135 -15.00 -0.15 2.13
CA PRO A 135 -14.57 -1.43 1.57
C PRO A 135 -13.07 -1.49 1.29
N HIS A 136 -12.44 -0.37 0.87
CA HIS A 136 -11.00 -0.33 0.63
C HIS A 136 -10.21 -0.44 1.93
N LEU A 137 -10.60 0.28 2.96
CA LEU A 137 -9.98 0.24 4.28
C LEU A 137 -10.08 -1.15 4.93
N LYS A 138 -11.28 -1.76 4.90
CA LYS A 138 -11.48 -3.12 5.42
C LYS A 138 -10.66 -4.16 4.66
N LYS A 139 -10.56 -4.00 3.34
CA LYS A 139 -9.75 -4.88 2.51
C LYS A 139 -8.26 -4.72 2.85
N ASP A 140 -7.76 -3.50 2.90
CA ASP A 140 -6.36 -3.20 3.26
C ASP A 140 -6.02 -3.78 4.64
N GLU A 141 -6.87 -3.57 5.65
CA GLU A 141 -6.72 -4.18 6.98
C GLU A 141 -6.61 -5.71 6.90
N SER A 142 -7.48 -6.37 6.14
CA SER A 142 -7.43 -7.83 5.98
C SER A 142 -6.16 -8.31 5.27
N GLU A 143 -5.64 -7.54 4.32
CA GLU A 143 -4.42 -7.85 3.58
C GLU A 143 -3.18 -7.70 4.48
N TRP A 144 -3.17 -6.72 5.38
CA TRP A 144 -2.15 -6.56 6.43
C TRP A 144 -2.20 -7.70 7.45
N VAL A 145 -3.38 -8.06 7.96
CA VAL A 145 -3.52 -9.22 8.88
C VAL A 145 -3.00 -10.50 8.25
N PHE A 146 -3.29 -10.72 6.96
CA PHE A 146 -2.75 -11.86 6.22
C PHE A 146 -1.22 -11.81 6.12
N TYR A 147 -0.67 -10.63 5.80
CA TYR A 147 0.77 -10.42 5.69
C TYR A 147 1.50 -10.70 7.01
N ASP A 148 0.99 -10.19 8.13
CA ASP A 148 1.55 -10.43 9.46
C ASP A 148 1.59 -11.92 9.81
N GLN A 149 0.54 -12.67 9.42
CA GLN A 149 0.52 -14.12 9.60
C GLN A 149 1.56 -14.83 8.72
N LEU A 150 1.81 -14.33 7.50
CA LEU A 150 2.88 -14.86 6.65
C LEU A 150 4.26 -14.61 7.25
N VAL A 151 4.52 -13.39 7.73
CA VAL A 151 5.79 -13.04 8.36
C VAL A 151 6.03 -13.89 9.60
N LYS A 152 5.03 -14.05 10.48
CA LYS A 152 5.13 -14.92 11.67
C LYS A 152 5.44 -16.37 11.30
N ARG A 153 4.78 -16.92 10.28
CA ARG A 153 5.03 -18.29 9.79
C ARG A 153 6.42 -18.43 9.17
N TRP A 154 6.87 -17.44 8.42
CA TRP A 154 8.20 -17.40 7.82
C TRP A 154 9.27 -17.38 8.91
N ASN A 155 9.18 -16.42 9.83
CA ASN A 155 10.12 -16.24 10.93
C ASN A 155 10.21 -17.49 11.81
N LEU A 156 9.06 -18.12 12.14
CA LEU A 156 9.04 -19.36 12.93
C LEU A 156 9.75 -20.52 12.22
N LYS A 157 9.67 -20.57 10.89
CA LYS A 157 10.19 -21.71 10.10
C LYS A 157 11.68 -21.58 9.80
N TYR A 158 12.15 -20.37 9.49
CA TYR A 158 13.49 -20.17 8.95
C TYR A 158 14.39 -19.31 9.83
N ASP A 159 13.83 -18.51 10.75
CA ASP A 159 14.58 -17.68 11.71
C ASP A 159 15.80 -16.94 11.16
N GLY A 160 15.69 -16.37 9.95
CA GLY A 160 16.76 -15.61 9.30
C GLY A 160 17.75 -16.44 8.46
N GLU A 161 17.60 -17.76 8.36
CA GLU A 161 18.44 -18.65 7.53
C GLU A 161 18.11 -18.59 6.02
N LYS A 162 17.22 -17.68 5.60
CA LYS A 162 16.73 -17.60 4.23
C LYS A 162 16.77 -16.18 3.71
N SER A 163 17.11 -16.05 2.44
CA SER A 163 17.22 -14.76 1.77
C SER A 163 15.87 -14.07 1.59
N LEU A 164 15.90 -12.75 1.40
CA LEU A 164 14.73 -11.97 1.01
C LEU A 164 14.07 -12.51 -0.26
N SER A 165 14.86 -12.89 -1.27
CA SER A 165 14.30 -13.39 -2.53
C SER A 165 13.49 -14.68 -2.33
N GLU A 166 13.88 -15.53 -1.39
CA GLU A 166 13.09 -16.69 -0.99
C GLU A 166 11.80 -16.28 -0.25
N PHE A 167 11.86 -15.28 0.62
CA PHE A 167 10.66 -14.74 1.28
C PHE A 167 9.66 -14.16 0.27
N LEU A 168 10.13 -13.34 -0.68
CA LEU A 168 9.31 -12.73 -1.72
C LEU A 168 8.60 -13.81 -2.55
N LYS A 169 9.32 -14.86 -2.98
CA LYS A 169 8.71 -16.00 -3.68
C LYS A 169 7.67 -16.72 -2.82
N PHE A 170 7.99 -16.95 -1.55
CA PHE A 170 7.07 -17.58 -0.61
C PHE A 170 5.77 -16.78 -0.46
N MET A 171 5.85 -15.48 -0.19
CA MET A 171 4.66 -14.66 0.05
C MET A 171 3.82 -14.49 -1.23
N LEU A 172 4.44 -14.32 -2.40
CA LEU A 172 3.73 -14.19 -3.67
C LEU A 172 2.95 -15.48 -4.00
N THR A 173 3.57 -16.65 -3.77
CA THR A 173 2.89 -17.94 -3.94
C THR A 173 1.69 -18.06 -2.99
N LYS A 174 1.80 -17.54 -1.76
CA LYS A 174 0.70 -17.58 -0.78
C LYS A 174 -0.45 -16.65 -1.15
N VAL A 175 -0.16 -15.47 -1.67
CA VAL A 175 -1.19 -14.55 -2.18
C VAL A 175 -1.89 -15.16 -3.40
N GLU A 176 -1.14 -15.73 -4.35
CA GLU A 176 -1.75 -16.37 -5.53
C GLU A 176 -2.72 -17.50 -5.13
N LEU A 177 -2.34 -18.32 -4.14
CA LEU A 177 -3.20 -19.39 -3.62
C LEU A 177 -4.43 -18.84 -2.88
N SER A 178 -4.30 -17.77 -2.11
CA SER A 178 -5.44 -17.17 -1.39
C SER A 178 -6.47 -16.58 -2.35
N LEU A 179 -6.03 -15.99 -3.46
CA LEU A 179 -6.91 -15.42 -4.49
C LEU A 179 -7.62 -16.49 -5.32
N LYS A 180 -7.00 -17.66 -5.56
CA LYS A 180 -7.65 -18.78 -6.25
C LYS A 180 -8.70 -19.51 -5.40
N SER A 181 -8.69 -19.28 -4.09
CA SER A 181 -9.60 -19.94 -3.14
C SER A 181 -10.83 -19.08 -2.78
N GLN A 182 -10.94 -17.88 -3.37
CA GLN A 182 -12.07 -16.95 -3.25
C GLN A 182 -12.98 -17.08 -4.47
#